data_AF-A0A7X7JCA8-F1
#
_entry.id   AF-A0A7X7JCA8-F1
#
_cell.length_a   1.000
_cell.length_b   1.000
_cell.length_c   1.000
_cell.angle_alpha   90.00
_cell.angle_beta   90.00
_cell.angle_gamma   90.00
#
_symmetry.space_group_name_H-M   'P 1'
#
loop_
_entity.id
_entity.type
_entity.pdbx_description
1 polymer ?
#
loop_
_entity_poly.entity_id
_entity_poly.type
_entity_poly.pdbx_seq_one_letter_code
_entity_poly.pdbx_strand_id
1 'polypeptide(L)'
;MRISQVGVPSVCLSSNVDCRGDREEAEFIAVHVPVKIEERADEDGPVVAQVQFRRGAPLEGQTVEKRSSAGWLLFRIPRHLCPEGGSLTLSALVDQVVLWEEDYQVVWHGRFPRLEPAM
;
A
#
# COMPACT_ATOMS: atom_id res chain seq x y z
N MET A 1 18.72 7.56 0.55
CA MET A 1 17.95 6.51 -0.17
C MET A 1 17.00 7.07 -1.24
N ARG A 2 16.66 6.31 -2.29
CA ARG A 2 15.54 6.59 -3.24
C ARG A 2 14.72 5.33 -3.47
N ILE A 3 13.39 5.44 -3.53
CA ILE A 3 12.48 4.33 -3.83
C ILE A 3 11.78 4.61 -5.17
N SER A 4 11.73 3.63 -6.06
CA SER A 4 11.00 3.72 -7.34
C SER A 4 10.11 2.50 -7.52
N GLN A 5 8.87 2.69 -7.92
CA GLN A 5 7.97 1.59 -8.26
C GLN A 5 8.38 0.92 -9.57
N VAL A 6 8.38 -0.42 -9.62
CA VAL A 6 8.84 -1.20 -10.79
C VAL A 6 7.77 -2.14 -11.36
N GLY A 7 6.51 -1.98 -10.95
CA GLY A 7 5.39 -2.77 -11.45
C GLY A 7 4.04 -2.28 -10.94
N VAL A 8 2.97 -2.96 -11.33
CA VAL A 8 1.60 -2.61 -10.91
C VAL A 8 1.35 -3.10 -9.47
N PRO A 9 0.66 -2.33 -8.62
CA PRO A 9 0.26 -2.80 -7.29
C PRO A 9 -0.62 -4.05 -7.36
N SER A 10 -0.34 -5.04 -6.53
CA SER A 10 -1.20 -6.19 -6.33
C SER A 10 -2.14 -5.96 -5.15
N VAL A 11 -3.43 -6.08 -5.38
CA VAL A 11 -4.47 -5.86 -4.37
C VAL A 11 -5.09 -7.21 -3.98
N CYS A 12 -5.05 -7.53 -2.70
CA CYS A 12 -5.64 -8.73 -2.13
C CYS A 12 -6.66 -8.34 -1.05
N LEU A 13 -7.82 -8.98 -1.02
CA LEU A 13 -8.72 -8.87 0.13
C LEU A 13 -8.15 -9.73 1.26
N SER A 14 -8.03 -9.18 2.47
CA SER A 14 -7.71 -10.03 3.62
C SER A 14 -8.92 -10.92 3.91
N SER A 15 -8.88 -12.19 3.48
CA SER A 15 -9.75 -13.20 4.07
C SER A 15 -9.14 -13.56 5.42
N ASN A 16 -9.68 -13.01 6.50
CA ASN A 16 -9.62 -13.77 7.75
C ASN A 16 -10.31 -15.11 7.49
N VAL A 17 -9.66 -16.15 7.96
CA VAL A 17 -9.99 -17.56 7.78
C VAL A 17 -11.39 -17.84 8.31
N ASP A 18 -12.35 -18.10 7.42
CA ASP A 18 -13.19 -19.31 7.38
C ASP A 18 -14.32 -19.14 6.35
N CYS A 19 -14.19 -19.80 5.20
CA CYS A 19 -15.26 -19.91 4.20
C CYS A 19 -16.33 -20.91 4.67
N ARG A 20 -16.91 -20.71 5.84
CA ARG A 20 -18.11 -21.43 6.29
C ARG A 20 -19.21 -20.43 6.61
N GLY A 21 -19.99 -20.15 5.57
CA GLY A 21 -21.41 -19.84 5.72
C GLY A 21 -21.74 -18.61 6.55
N ASP A 22 -21.21 -17.45 6.17
CA ASP A 22 -21.96 -16.21 5.98
C ASP A 22 -21.01 -15.20 5.31
N ARG A 23 -21.51 -14.40 4.36
CA ARG A 23 -20.68 -13.51 3.52
C ARG A 23 -20.22 -12.28 4.32
N GLU A 24 -19.28 -12.46 5.23
CA GLU A 24 -18.62 -11.30 5.85
C GLU A 24 -17.73 -10.59 4.84
N GLU A 25 -17.95 -9.28 4.72
CA GLU A 25 -17.16 -8.40 3.89
C GLU A 25 -15.74 -8.27 4.48
N ALA A 26 -14.70 -8.44 3.66
CA ALA A 26 -13.31 -8.33 4.13
C ALA A 26 -13.07 -6.98 4.84
N GLU A 27 -12.58 -7.01 6.08
CA GLU A 27 -12.34 -5.82 6.90
C GLU A 27 -11.24 -4.91 6.34
N PHE A 28 -10.24 -5.50 5.66
CA PHE A 28 -9.09 -4.80 5.12
C PHE A 28 -8.77 -5.23 3.67
N ILE A 29 -8.12 -4.32 2.97
CA ILE A 29 -7.50 -4.52 1.66
C ILE A 29 -5.99 -4.48 1.88
N ALA A 30 -5.30 -5.55 1.48
CA ALA A 30 -3.86 -5.61 1.44
C ALA A 30 -3.37 -5.16 0.05
N VAL A 31 -2.44 -4.21 0.01
CA VAL A 31 -1.83 -3.72 -1.22
C VAL A 31 -0.34 -4.00 -1.16
N HIS A 32 0.19 -4.66 -2.19
CA HIS A 32 1.61 -4.93 -2.37
C HIS A 32 2.12 -4.10 -3.54
N VAL A 33 3.04 -3.19 -3.30
CA VAL A 33 3.67 -2.37 -4.35
C VAL A 33 5.10 -2.85 -4.57
N PRO A 34 5.43 -3.40 -5.77
CA PRO A 34 6.80 -3.78 -6.09
C PRO A 34 7.67 -2.54 -6.28
N VAL A 35 8.76 -2.45 -5.52
CA VAL A 35 9.68 -1.31 -5.56
C VAL A 35 11.13 -1.72 -5.73
N LYS A 36 11.90 -0.84 -6.38
CA LYS A 36 13.35 -0.84 -6.37
C LYS A 36 13.84 0.20 -5.38
N ILE A 37 14.79 -0.19 -4.55
CA ILE A 37 15.39 0.65 -3.52
C ILE A 37 16.84 0.91 -3.89
N GLU A 38 17.16 2.18 -4.12
CA GLU A 38 18.53 2.64 -4.34
C GLU A 38 19.07 3.19 -3.03
N GLU A 39 19.90 2.38 -2.36
CA GLU A 39 20.53 2.75 -1.10
C GLU A 39 21.62 3.80 -1.28
N ARG A 40 21.76 4.70 -0.30
CA ARG A 40 22.98 5.49 -0.09
C ARG A 40 23.49 5.15 1.31
N ALA A 41 24.61 4.42 1.37
CA ALA A 41 25.37 4.06 2.57
C ALA A 41 24.59 3.36 3.70
N ASP A 42 25.30 2.56 4.49
CA ASP A 42 24.77 1.72 5.58
C ASP A 42 24.17 2.49 6.78
N GLU A 43 23.93 3.80 6.64
CA GLU A 43 23.49 4.71 7.72
C GLU A 43 21.98 5.04 7.69
N ASP A 44 21.25 4.71 6.63
CA ASP A 44 19.81 5.01 6.51
C ASP A 44 18.96 4.06 7.41
N GLY A 45 18.07 4.63 8.23
CA GLY A 45 17.15 3.91 9.14
C GLY A 45 16.10 3.03 8.43
N PRO A 46 15.20 2.35 9.18
CA PRO A 46 14.19 1.48 8.58
C PRO A 46 13.19 2.28 7.72
N VAL A 47 12.88 1.77 6.53
CA VAL A 47 11.81 2.32 5.68
C VAL A 47 10.46 2.05 6.31
N VAL A 48 9.61 3.07 6.40
CA VAL A 48 8.23 3.01 6.91
C VAL A 48 7.26 3.34 5.77
N ALA A 49 6.30 2.46 5.51
CA ALA A 49 5.27 2.63 4.50
C ALA A 49 4.05 3.28 5.15
N GLN A 50 3.49 4.33 4.57
CA GLN A 50 2.32 5.03 5.07
C GLN A 50 1.25 5.13 3.99
N VAL A 51 -0.02 5.09 4.41
CA VAL A 51 -1.15 5.37 3.52
C VAL A 51 -1.84 6.63 4.01
N GLN A 52 -2.08 7.58 3.12
CA GLN A 52 -2.94 8.70 3.40
C GLN A 52 -4.21 8.61 2.54
N PHE A 53 -5.36 8.72 3.20
CA PHE A 53 -6.63 8.94 2.51
C PHE A 53 -6.88 10.44 2.39
N ARG A 54 -7.32 10.93 1.23
CA ARG A 54 -7.49 12.38 0.97
C ARG A 54 -8.24 13.07 2.13
N ARG A 55 -7.60 14.09 2.72
CA ARG A 55 -8.08 14.93 3.86
C ARG A 55 -8.28 14.21 5.20
N GLY A 56 -7.85 12.95 5.34
CA GLY A 56 -7.93 12.17 6.58
C GLY A 56 -6.60 12.05 7.33
N ALA A 57 -6.67 11.45 8.52
CA ALA A 57 -5.48 11.09 9.30
C ALA A 57 -4.64 10.03 8.55
N PRO A 58 -3.29 10.08 8.66
CA PRO A 58 -2.43 9.05 8.10
C PRO A 58 -2.76 7.69 8.72
N LEU A 59 -2.87 6.67 7.88
CA LEU A 59 -2.96 5.27 8.30
C LEU A 59 -1.56 4.68 8.24
N GLU A 60 -1.13 4.09 9.35
CA GLU A 60 0.16 3.41 9.41
C GLU A 60 0.11 2.14 8.56
N GLY A 61 0.91 2.11 7.49
CA GLY A 61 1.25 0.88 6.78
C GLY A 61 2.43 0.20 7.48
N GLN A 62 2.64 -1.08 7.19
CA GLN A 62 3.78 -1.83 7.72
C GLN A 62 4.72 -2.17 6.57
N THR A 63 5.93 -1.61 6.56
CA THR A 63 6.97 -2.06 5.62
C THR A 63 7.45 -3.43 6.05
N VAL A 64 7.35 -4.42 5.17
CA VAL A 64 7.90 -5.75 5.41
C VAL A 64 8.83 -6.11 4.27
N GLU A 65 10.08 -6.38 4.65
CA GLU A 65 11.17 -6.95 3.86
C GLU A 65 11.98 -6.03 2.92
N LYS A 66 13.23 -5.82 3.35
CA LYS A 66 14.34 -5.23 2.61
C LYS A 66 15.25 -6.37 2.14
N ARG A 67 15.33 -6.64 0.83
CA ARG A 67 16.35 -7.54 0.24
C ARG A 67 17.10 -6.85 -0.89
N SER A 68 18.37 -6.50 -0.65
CA SER A 68 19.49 -6.22 -1.59
C SER A 68 19.30 -5.37 -2.87
N SER A 69 18.11 -4.81 -3.15
CA SER A 69 17.79 -3.76 -4.17
C SER A 69 16.32 -3.81 -4.62
N ALA A 70 15.60 -4.88 -4.27
CA ALA A 70 14.18 -5.09 -4.60
C ALA A 70 13.39 -5.36 -3.32
N GLY A 71 12.20 -4.77 -3.24
CA GLY A 71 11.35 -4.91 -2.07
C GLY A 71 9.88 -4.79 -2.42
N TRP A 72 9.05 -4.97 -1.39
CA TRP A 72 7.62 -4.75 -1.47
C TRP A 72 7.24 -3.75 -0.40
N LEU A 73 6.44 -2.74 -0.79
CA LEU A 73 5.72 -1.95 0.19
C LEU A 73 4.38 -2.63 0.44
N LEU A 74 4.10 -2.97 1.70
CA LEU A 74 2.85 -3.58 2.10
C LEU A 74 1.99 -2.56 2.82
N PHE A 75 0.76 -2.41 2.35
CA PHE A 75 -0.22 -1.54 2.96
C PHE A 75 -1.44 -2.34 3.38
N ARG A 76 -1.90 -2.14 4.60
CA ARG A 76 -3.15 -2.70 5.13
C ARG A 76 -4.14 -1.57 5.30
N ILE A 77 -5.12 -1.50 4.41
CA ILE A 77 -6.06 -0.38 4.33
C ILE A 77 -7.44 -0.86 4.77
N PRO A 78 -8.11 -0.22 5.75
CA PRO A 78 -9.48 -0.55 6.11
C PRO A 78 -10.41 -0.43 4.90
N ARG A 79 -11.24 -1.44 4.64
CA ARG A 79 -12.07 -1.50 3.42
C ARG A 79 -13.02 -0.31 3.28
N HIS A 80 -13.57 0.19 4.39
CA HIS A 80 -14.47 1.34 4.39
C HIS A 80 -13.79 2.64 3.93
N LEU A 81 -12.45 2.68 3.88
CA LEU A 81 -11.64 3.79 3.36
C LEU A 81 -11.24 3.56 1.90
N CYS A 82 -11.77 2.53 1.24
CA CYS A 82 -11.56 2.25 -0.17
C CYS A 82 -12.89 2.18 -0.94
N PRO A 83 -13.73 3.23 -0.91
CA PRO A 83 -14.94 3.26 -1.73
C PRO A 83 -14.58 3.27 -3.22
N GLU A 84 -15.46 2.74 -4.06
CA GLU A 84 -15.31 2.86 -5.52
C GLU A 84 -15.21 4.33 -5.95
N GLY A 85 -14.23 4.64 -6.79
CA GLY A 85 -13.88 5.99 -7.19
C GLY A 85 -13.12 6.81 -6.13
N GLY A 86 -12.87 6.24 -4.94
CA GLY A 86 -12.08 6.87 -3.88
C GLY A 86 -10.62 7.06 -4.27
N SER A 87 -9.94 8.01 -3.64
CA SER A 87 -8.51 8.30 -3.88
C SER A 87 -7.66 7.92 -2.68
N LEU A 88 -6.54 7.25 -2.94
CA LEU A 88 -5.55 6.84 -1.95
C LEU A 88 -4.18 7.38 -2.35
N THR A 89 -3.47 7.96 -1.40
CA THR A 89 -2.07 8.31 -1.56
C THR A 89 -1.26 7.28 -0.78
N LEU A 90 -0.41 6.52 -1.48
CA LEU A 90 0.51 5.58 -0.87
C LEU A 90 1.89 6.23 -0.82
N SER A 91 2.54 6.22 0.34
CA SER A 91 3.87 6.80 0.50
C SER A 91 4.81 5.88 1.29
N ALA A 92 6.11 6.11 1.11
CA ALA A 92 7.16 5.46 1.87
C ALA A 92 8.14 6.51 2.36
N LEU A 93 8.49 6.45 3.64
CA LEU A 93 9.32 7.42 4.33
C LEU A 93 10.47 6.74 5.07
N VAL A 94 11.56 7.49 5.26
CA VAL A 94 12.66 7.16 6.19
C VAL A 94 12.93 8.40 7.03
N ASP A 95 12.98 8.26 8.35
CA ASP A 95 13.20 9.39 9.28
C ASP A 95 12.29 10.60 8.99
N GLN A 96 11.00 10.35 8.71
CA GLN A 96 9.99 11.34 8.33
C GLN A 96 10.19 12.04 6.97
N VAL A 97 11.19 11.62 6.18
CA VAL A 97 11.41 12.11 4.82
C VAL A 97 10.69 11.20 3.83
N VAL A 98 9.78 11.76 3.03
CA VAL A 98 9.10 11.03 1.94
C VAL A 98 10.11 10.68 0.85
N LEU A 99 10.29 9.39 0.59
CA LEU A 99 11.17 8.86 -0.44
C LEU A 99 10.44 8.40 -1.69
N TRP A 100 9.14 8.13 -1.57
CA TRP A 100 8.23 7.74 -2.64
C TRP A 100 6.80 8.06 -2.23
N GLU A 101 6.01 8.52 -3.18
CA GLU A 101 4.59 8.85 -3.02
C GLU A 101 3.92 8.67 -4.38
N GLU A 102 2.76 8.01 -4.40
CA GLU A 102 1.94 7.81 -5.59
C GLU A 102 0.46 7.89 -5.24
N ASP A 103 -0.30 8.52 -6.13
CA ASP A 103 -1.75 8.65 -6.02
C ASP A 103 -2.46 7.57 -6.85
N TYR A 104 -3.47 6.97 -6.22
CA TYR A 104 -4.28 5.90 -6.80
C TYR A 104 -5.76 6.19 -6.69
N GLN A 105 -6.50 5.77 -7.70
CA GLN A 105 -7.95 5.65 -7.66
C GLN A 105 -8.35 4.19 -7.38
N VAL A 106 -9.32 4.01 -6.49
CA VAL A 106 -9.90 2.71 -6.17
C VAL A 106 -10.96 2.37 -7.22
N VAL A 107 -10.78 1.22 -7.89
CA VAL A 107 -11.73 0.69 -8.88
C VAL A 107 -12.20 -0.69 -8.43
N TRP A 108 -13.49 -0.97 -8.51
CA TRP A 108 -14.05 -2.26 -8.13
C TRP A 108 -14.52 -3.05 -9.37
N HIS A 109 -14.06 -4.28 -9.50
CA HIS A 109 -14.59 -5.23 -10.48
C HIS A 109 -15.43 -6.29 -9.76
N GLY A 110 -16.72 -6.01 -9.62
CA GLY A 110 -17.61 -6.78 -8.74
C GLY A 110 -17.13 -6.66 -7.30
N ARG A 111 -16.73 -7.77 -6.69
CA ARG A 111 -16.25 -7.79 -5.29
C ARG A 111 -14.75 -7.57 -5.13
N PHE A 112 -14.00 -7.39 -6.21
CA PHE A 112 -12.53 -7.33 -6.16
C PHE A 112 -12.04 -5.89 -6.38
N PRO A 113 -11.38 -5.28 -5.37
CA PRO A 113 -10.80 -3.95 -5.51
C PRO A 113 -9.51 -4.00 -6.34
N ARG A 114 -9.25 -2.90 -7.04
CA ARG A 114 -8.02 -2.61 -7.77
C ARG A 114 -7.62 -1.16 -7.51
N LEU A 115 -6.35 -0.88 -7.78
CA LEU A 115 -5.81 0.47 -7.77
C LEU A 115 -5.35 0.82 -9.19
N GLU A 116 -5.80 1.96 -9.68
CA GLU A 116 -5.35 2.56 -10.93
C GLU A 116 -4.62 3.87 -10.61
N PRO A 117 -3.54 4.23 -11.32
CA PRO A 117 -2.87 5.51 -11.12
C PRO A 117 -3.86 6.67 -11.30
N ALA A 118 -3.87 7.63 -10.37
CA ALA A 118 -4.66 8.85 -10.54
C ALA A 118 -4.02 9.73 -11.63
N MET A 119 -4.81 10.15 -12.63
CA MET A 119 -4.40 11.09 -13.68
C MET A 119 -4.27 12.52 -13.18
#